data_AF-A0A9D1ATY5-F1
#
_entry.id   AF-A0A9D1ATY5-F1
#
_cell.length_a   1.000
_cell.length_b   1.000
_cell.length_c   1.000
_cell.angle_alpha   90.00
_cell.angle_beta   90.00
_cell.angle_gamma   90.00
#
_symmetry.space_group_name_H-M   'P 1'
#
loop_
_entity.id
_entity.type
_entity.pdbx_description
1 polymer ?
#
loop_
_entity_poly.entity_id
_entity_poly.type
_entity_poly.pdbx_seq_one_letter_code
_entity_poly.pdbx_strand_id
1 'polypeptide(L)'
;MWLWLVILGCGGDKVSDTDADTDADADTDTDTDTDSDADTDTDTDSDADTDTAPTGGTGGTADTGGTADTGGTADTAASACLTGTPADLQLGLEVRDPTQPCTVCSGPIELAVTVDNPCPTELLWVLPTGCFVSSWNANNSSLGVGIGVVASPCMSGQYQVRVPANGRTETTAQLGRLPPGQWVADATVETQPPTVLQTPFQVQ
;
A
#
# COMPACT_ATOMS: atom_id res chain seq x y z
N MET A 1 73.13 -19.27 15.88
CA MET A 1 73.52 -19.41 17.29
C MET A 1 72.53 -18.55 18.08
N TRP A 2 71.60 -19.03 18.90
CA TRP A 2 71.45 -20.29 19.60
C TRP A 2 69.95 -20.60 19.75
N LEU A 3 69.66 -21.90 19.76
CA LEU A 3 68.38 -22.58 19.89
C LEU A 3 67.89 -22.50 21.35
N TRP A 4 66.60 -22.29 21.58
CA TRP A 4 65.91 -22.85 22.75
C TRP A 4 64.56 -23.44 22.34
N LEU A 5 64.50 -24.75 22.53
CA LEU A 5 63.41 -25.69 22.36
C LEU A 5 63.19 -26.29 23.76
N VAL A 6 61.98 -26.22 24.33
CA VAL A 6 61.54 -27.18 25.36
C VAL A 6 60.05 -27.48 25.14
N ILE A 7 59.79 -28.78 25.01
CA ILE A 7 58.51 -29.49 24.88
C ILE A 7 58.07 -29.91 26.30
N LEU A 8 56.77 -29.88 26.65
CA LEU A 8 56.11 -30.90 27.48
C LEU A 8 54.60 -30.65 27.63
N GLY A 9 53.76 -31.65 27.32
CA GLY A 9 52.34 -31.63 27.71
C GLY A 9 51.44 -32.54 26.89
N CYS A 10 51.59 -33.85 27.04
CA CYS A 10 50.73 -34.89 26.50
C CYS A 10 49.39 -34.96 27.26
N GLY A 11 48.29 -35.19 26.55
CA GLY A 11 46.96 -35.40 27.14
C GLY A 11 45.96 -35.86 26.10
N GLY A 12 46.22 -37.04 25.51
CA GLY A 12 45.25 -37.74 24.68
C GLY A 12 44.36 -38.63 25.55
N ASP A 13 43.05 -38.42 25.47
CA ASP A 13 42.05 -39.39 25.91
C ASP A 13 41.20 -39.87 24.74
N LYS A 14 40.77 -41.11 24.88
CA LYS A 14 40.62 -42.10 23.81
C LYS A 14 39.25 -42.07 23.12
N VAL A 15 39.30 -42.54 21.89
CA VAL A 15 38.21 -42.90 20.96
C VAL A 15 37.38 -44.08 21.49
N SER A 16 36.05 -43.98 21.45
CA SER A 16 35.08 -44.95 20.85
C SER A 16 33.66 -44.49 21.20
N ASP A 17 32.90 -44.04 20.22
CA ASP A 17 31.87 -44.84 19.52
C ASP A 17 30.50 -44.74 20.21
N THR A 18 29.61 -43.95 19.61
CA THR A 18 28.20 -44.34 19.43
C THR A 18 27.67 -43.60 18.21
N ASP A 19 27.63 -44.35 17.11
CA ASP A 19 26.78 -44.20 15.95
C ASP A 19 25.30 -43.99 16.36
N ALA A 20 24.68 -42.92 15.86
CA ALA A 20 23.23 -42.80 15.72
C ALA A 20 22.94 -41.70 14.70
N ASP A 21 23.09 -42.09 13.42
CA ASP A 21 22.21 -41.59 12.37
C ASP A 21 20.76 -41.59 12.86
N THR A 22 20.14 -40.42 12.96
CA THR A 22 18.70 -40.31 12.79
C THR A 22 18.46 -39.04 12.01
N ASP A 23 18.61 -39.21 10.71
CA ASP A 23 17.81 -38.56 9.69
C ASP A 23 16.35 -38.51 10.15
N ALA A 24 15.86 -37.31 10.38
CA ALA A 24 14.45 -37.02 10.48
C ALA A 24 14.22 -35.74 9.68
N ASP A 25 14.39 -35.86 8.36
CA ASP A 25 13.57 -35.16 7.38
C ASP A 25 12.09 -35.35 7.74
N ALA A 26 11.59 -34.45 8.59
CA ALA A 26 10.16 -34.23 8.74
C ALA A 26 9.79 -33.06 7.83
N ASP A 27 9.87 -33.31 6.52
CA ASP A 27 9.01 -32.68 5.53
C ASP A 27 7.58 -32.95 5.98
N THR A 28 7.00 -31.98 6.70
CA THR A 28 5.56 -31.93 6.89
C THR A 28 5.07 -30.76 6.05
N ASP A 29 5.20 -30.95 4.75
CA ASP A 29 4.36 -30.30 3.75
C ASP A 29 2.92 -30.63 4.14
N THR A 30 2.32 -29.73 4.91
CA THR A 30 0.87 -29.72 5.07
C THR A 30 0.37 -28.58 4.22
N ASP A 31 0.46 -28.79 2.90
CA ASP A 31 -0.46 -28.22 1.94
C ASP A 31 -1.87 -28.53 2.47
N THR A 32 -2.42 -27.55 3.18
CA THR A 32 -3.86 -27.48 3.35
C THR A 32 -4.31 -26.35 2.45
N ASP A 33 -4.27 -26.63 1.15
CA ASP A 33 -5.20 -26.06 0.19
C ASP A 33 -6.61 -26.30 0.72
N THR A 34 -7.10 -25.37 1.53
CA THR A 34 -8.54 -25.18 1.65
C THR A 34 -8.88 -24.08 0.67
N ASP A 35 -8.86 -24.49 -0.59
CA ASP A 35 -9.65 -23.87 -1.63
C ASP A 35 -11.11 -24.01 -1.18
N SER A 36 -11.60 -22.97 -0.53
CA SER A 36 -13.03 -22.75 -0.39
C SER A 36 -13.32 -21.49 -1.17
N ASP A 37 -13.28 -21.66 -2.49
CA ASP A 37 -14.24 -21.08 -3.42
C ASP A 37 -15.65 -21.28 -2.86
N ALA A 38 -16.01 -20.41 -1.92
CA ALA A 38 -17.38 -20.05 -1.69
C ALA A 38 -17.69 -18.89 -2.62
N ASP A 39 -17.68 -19.18 -3.93
CA ASP A 39 -18.47 -18.48 -4.93
C ASP A 39 -19.93 -18.56 -4.47
N THR A 40 -20.33 -17.63 -3.60
CA THR A 40 -21.73 -17.27 -3.47
C THR A 40 -21.92 -16.04 -4.32
N ASP A 41 -21.82 -16.27 -5.63
CA ASP A 41 -22.32 -15.39 -6.67
C ASP A 41 -23.83 -15.26 -6.42
N THR A 42 -24.21 -14.25 -5.64
CA THR A 42 -25.60 -13.81 -5.57
C THR A 42 -25.69 -12.58 -6.46
N ASP A 43 -25.62 -12.83 -7.76
CA ASP A 43 -26.24 -11.97 -8.77
C ASP A 43 -27.70 -11.78 -8.38
N THR A 44 -27.97 -10.73 -7.61
CA THR A 44 -29.29 -10.11 -7.60
C THR A 44 -29.25 -9.00 -8.61
N ASP A 45 -29.19 -9.39 -9.88
CA ASP A 45 -29.61 -8.52 -10.96
C ASP A 45 -31.12 -8.31 -10.80
N SER A 46 -31.46 -7.12 -10.30
CA SER A 46 -32.83 -6.62 -10.27
C SER A 46 -32.89 -5.39 -11.14
N ASP A 47 -32.49 -5.51 -12.40
CA ASP A 47 -32.90 -4.61 -13.47
C ASP A 47 -34.43 -4.63 -13.62
N ALA A 48 -35.08 -3.73 -12.88
CA ALA A 48 -36.50 -3.45 -13.01
C ALA A 48 -36.72 -1.94 -13.05
N ASP A 49 -36.25 -1.28 -14.11
CA ASP A 49 -36.81 0.01 -14.51
C ASP A 49 -37.35 -0.07 -15.94
N THR A 50 -38.65 -0.37 -15.97
CA THR A 50 -39.53 -0.16 -17.11
C THR A 50 -39.88 1.32 -17.17
N ASP A 51 -39.22 2.11 -18.02
CA ASP A 51 -39.83 3.35 -18.52
C ASP A 51 -40.19 3.19 -20.00
N THR A 52 -41.44 2.77 -20.18
CA THR A 52 -42.11 2.84 -21.48
C THR A 52 -42.56 4.27 -21.71
N ALA A 53 -41.84 4.96 -22.59
CA ALA A 53 -42.23 6.26 -23.12
C ALA A 53 -43.71 6.32 -23.56
N PRO A 54 -44.37 7.48 -23.41
CA PRO A 54 -45.37 7.91 -24.37
C PRO A 54 -44.81 9.07 -25.20
N THR A 55 -44.56 8.78 -26.48
CA THR A 55 -44.41 9.80 -27.53
C THR A 55 -45.70 10.64 -27.61
N GLY A 56 -45.60 11.95 -27.41
CA GLY A 56 -46.77 12.84 -27.49
C GLY A 56 -46.46 14.35 -27.48
N GLY A 57 -45.84 14.84 -28.55
CA GLY A 57 -45.98 16.17 -29.18
C GLY A 57 -46.25 17.49 -28.41
N THR A 58 -45.47 18.50 -28.85
CA THR A 58 -45.78 19.94 -29.03
C THR A 58 -45.61 20.96 -27.88
N GLY A 59 -44.51 21.73 -27.98
CA GLY A 59 -44.50 23.20 -28.00
C GLY A 59 -44.81 23.99 -26.72
N GLY A 60 -43.80 24.67 -26.15
CA GLY A 60 -44.00 25.73 -25.15
C GLY A 60 -42.68 26.34 -24.65
N THR A 61 -42.56 27.65 -24.78
CA THR A 61 -41.42 28.52 -24.48
C THR A 61 -41.27 28.81 -22.98
N ALA A 62 -40.02 28.95 -22.50
CA ALA A 62 -39.54 29.62 -21.27
C ALA A 62 -40.03 29.10 -19.90
N ASP A 63 -39.11 28.72 -19.01
CA ASP A 63 -38.54 29.62 -17.99
C ASP A 63 -37.51 28.89 -17.10
N THR A 64 -36.49 29.62 -16.66
CA THR A 64 -35.49 29.25 -15.66
C THR A 64 -36.12 28.89 -14.31
N GLY A 65 -35.81 27.71 -13.79
CA GLY A 65 -36.15 27.32 -12.42
C GLY A 65 -35.31 26.12 -11.98
N GLY A 66 -34.25 26.40 -11.22
CA GLY A 66 -33.43 25.37 -10.60
C GLY A 66 -34.27 24.46 -9.72
N THR A 67 -34.02 23.16 -9.84
CA THR A 67 -34.39 22.19 -8.81
C THR A 67 -33.12 21.45 -8.46
N ALA A 68 -32.79 21.49 -7.17
CA ALA A 68 -31.63 20.85 -6.59
C ALA A 68 -31.78 19.33 -6.70
N ASP A 69 -30.92 18.70 -7.48
CA ASP A 69 -30.67 17.27 -7.35
C ASP A 69 -29.74 17.08 -6.13
N THR A 70 -30.37 16.91 -4.97
CA THR A 70 -29.79 16.19 -3.83
C THR A 70 -30.35 14.77 -3.83
N GLY A 71 -29.75 13.93 -4.66
CA GLY A 71 -29.76 12.47 -4.60
C GLY A 71 -28.53 12.01 -5.36
N GLY A 72 -27.66 11.14 -4.89
CA GLY A 72 -27.54 10.36 -3.67
C GLY A 72 -26.12 9.78 -3.70
N THR A 73 -25.62 9.33 -2.57
CA THR A 73 -24.23 8.94 -2.30
C THR A 73 -23.72 7.69 -3.06
N ALA A 74 -24.38 7.29 -4.15
CA ALA A 74 -24.00 6.18 -5.02
C ALA A 74 -23.36 6.64 -6.35
N ASP A 75 -23.56 7.90 -6.76
CA ASP A 75 -23.09 8.38 -8.07
C ASP A 75 -21.61 8.83 -8.05
N THR A 76 -21.01 8.97 -6.85
CA THR A 76 -19.62 9.45 -6.70
C THR A 76 -18.58 8.39 -7.09
N ALA A 77 -18.89 7.08 -6.96
CA ALA A 77 -17.95 6.02 -7.31
C ALA A 77 -17.88 5.78 -8.83
N ALA A 78 -19.04 5.70 -9.51
CA ALA A 78 -19.09 5.56 -10.97
C ALA A 78 -18.61 6.83 -11.70
N SER A 79 -18.91 8.03 -11.15
CA SER A 79 -18.39 9.30 -11.68
C SER A 79 -16.88 9.50 -11.49
N ALA A 80 -16.23 8.72 -10.62
CA ALA A 80 -14.79 8.80 -10.38
C ALA A 80 -13.97 7.92 -11.33
N CYS A 81 -14.59 6.94 -12.01
CA CYS A 81 -13.96 6.11 -13.03
C CYS A 81 -14.43 6.53 -14.42
N LEU A 82 -13.81 7.58 -14.98
CA LEU A 82 -14.26 8.16 -16.25
C LEU A 82 -13.72 7.42 -17.46
N THR A 83 -12.49 6.90 -17.37
CA THR A 83 -11.78 6.31 -18.50
C THR A 83 -11.57 4.81 -18.36
N GLY A 84 -11.67 4.25 -17.15
CA GLY A 84 -11.28 2.88 -16.87
C GLY A 84 -9.79 2.66 -17.06
N THR A 85 -8.97 3.69 -16.89
CA THR A 85 -7.51 3.63 -17.09
C THR A 85 -6.78 4.02 -15.81
N PRO A 86 -5.46 3.77 -15.71
CA PRO A 86 -4.67 4.20 -14.56
C PRO A 86 -4.71 5.71 -14.25
N ALA A 87 -5.22 6.55 -15.16
CA ALA A 87 -5.46 7.98 -14.91
C ALA A 87 -6.58 8.24 -13.90
N ASP A 88 -7.49 7.27 -13.69
CA ASP A 88 -8.58 7.37 -12.71
C ASP A 88 -8.14 6.96 -11.28
N LEU A 89 -6.92 6.42 -11.13
CA LEU A 89 -6.38 6.05 -9.82
C LEU A 89 -6.13 7.28 -8.95
N GLN A 90 -6.48 7.18 -7.67
CA GLN A 90 -6.32 8.27 -6.71
C GLN A 90 -5.16 7.95 -5.75
N LEU A 91 -4.17 8.84 -5.71
CA LEU A 91 -3.01 8.73 -4.81
C LEU A 91 -3.27 9.45 -3.49
N GLY A 92 -2.89 8.83 -2.38
CA GLY A 92 -2.93 9.41 -1.05
C GLY A 92 -1.64 9.17 -0.27
N LEU A 93 -1.37 10.04 0.69
CA LEU A 93 -0.35 9.83 1.72
C LEU A 93 -1.02 9.94 3.09
N GLU A 94 -0.94 8.86 3.86
CA GLU A 94 -1.50 8.73 5.19
C GLU A 94 -0.36 8.59 6.22
N VAL A 95 -0.54 9.23 7.37
CA VAL A 95 0.31 9.01 8.55
C VAL A 95 -0.47 8.12 9.51
N ARG A 96 0.19 7.09 10.04
CA ARG A 96 -0.43 6.07 10.89
C ARG A 96 0.30 5.90 12.22
N ASP A 97 -0.50 5.53 13.22
CA ASP A 97 -0.08 5.13 14.57
C ASP A 97 -0.97 3.96 15.01
N PRO A 98 -0.42 2.82 15.47
CA PRO A 98 0.54 1.91 14.83
C PRO A 98 -0.15 1.03 13.77
N THR A 99 -0.90 1.66 12.84
CA THR A 99 -1.61 1.13 11.63
C THR A 99 -2.92 1.89 11.38
N GLN A 100 -3.35 2.75 12.30
CA GLN A 100 -4.54 3.59 12.12
C GLN A 100 -4.15 5.00 11.67
N PRO A 101 -4.84 5.60 10.68
CA PRO A 101 -4.59 6.96 10.27
C PRO A 101 -4.70 7.95 11.44
N CYS A 102 -3.75 8.87 11.55
CA CYS A 102 -3.70 9.88 12.60
C CYS A 102 -3.31 11.25 12.04
N THR A 103 -4.02 12.29 12.48
CA THR A 103 -3.58 13.69 12.34
C THR A 103 -2.88 14.18 13.61
N VAL A 104 -3.08 13.46 14.72
CA VAL A 104 -2.43 13.61 16.02
C VAL A 104 -1.99 12.22 16.50
N CYS A 105 -0.71 11.94 16.39
CA CYS A 105 -0.11 10.63 16.61
C CYS A 105 0.63 10.59 17.95
N SER A 106 0.62 9.44 18.62
CA SER A 106 1.16 9.23 19.97
C SER A 106 2.16 8.08 20.08
N GLY A 107 2.11 7.15 19.15
CA GLY A 107 2.98 6.00 19.05
C GLY A 107 3.99 6.12 17.90
N PRO A 108 4.56 4.98 17.47
CA PRO A 108 5.49 4.95 16.35
C PRO A 108 4.78 5.36 15.06
N ILE A 109 5.46 6.14 14.25
CA ILE A 109 4.95 6.67 12.99
C ILE A 109 5.25 5.71 11.86
N GLU A 110 4.19 5.35 11.13
CA GLU A 110 4.24 4.67 9.85
C GLU A 110 3.65 5.61 8.79
N LEU A 111 4.30 5.71 7.63
CA LEU A 111 3.74 6.38 6.47
C LEU A 111 3.17 5.34 5.52
N ALA A 112 2.02 5.64 4.90
CA ALA A 112 1.40 4.79 3.90
C ALA A 112 1.05 5.62 2.66
N VAL A 113 1.61 5.26 1.51
CA VAL A 113 1.13 5.75 0.21
C VAL A 113 0.02 4.81 -0.24
N THR A 114 -1.17 5.35 -0.47
CA THR A 114 -2.36 4.62 -0.88
C THR A 114 -2.67 4.89 -2.34
N VAL A 115 -3.18 3.88 -3.03
CA VAL A 115 -3.72 3.95 -4.38
C VAL A 115 -5.13 3.40 -4.33
N ASP A 116 -6.10 4.28 -4.49
CA ASP A 116 -7.52 3.95 -4.52
C ASP A 116 -7.98 3.84 -5.97
N ASN A 117 -8.62 2.72 -6.31
CA ASN A 117 -9.21 2.47 -7.61
C ASN A 117 -10.74 2.61 -7.52
N PRO A 118 -11.32 3.72 -8.03
CA PRO A 118 -12.76 3.90 -8.05
C PRO A 118 -13.46 3.06 -9.13
N CYS A 119 -12.71 2.39 -10.01
CA CYS A 119 -13.27 1.63 -11.11
C CYS A 119 -13.80 0.28 -10.66
N PRO A 120 -14.91 -0.22 -11.26
CA PRO A 120 -15.45 -1.55 -11.01
C PRO A 120 -14.59 -2.67 -11.61
N THR A 121 -13.48 -2.34 -12.26
CA THR A 121 -12.52 -3.28 -12.82
C THR A 121 -11.15 -3.08 -12.17
N GLU A 122 -10.39 -4.16 -12.03
CA GLU A 122 -9.00 -4.07 -11.62
C GLU A 122 -8.19 -3.27 -12.65
N LEU A 123 -7.30 -2.41 -12.16
CA LEU A 123 -6.38 -1.63 -12.99
C LEU A 123 -4.93 -2.05 -12.75
N LEU A 124 -4.18 -2.16 -13.83
CA LEU A 124 -2.73 -2.38 -13.81
C LEU A 124 -2.01 -1.08 -14.16
N TRP A 125 -1.25 -0.56 -13.21
CA TRP A 125 -0.45 0.64 -13.40
C TRP A 125 1.03 0.30 -13.49
N VAL A 126 1.65 0.67 -14.62
CA VAL A 126 3.07 0.39 -14.90
C VAL A 126 3.88 1.67 -14.76
N LEU A 127 4.84 1.65 -13.86
CA LEU A 127 5.77 2.75 -13.61
C LEU A 127 7.07 2.54 -14.40
N PRO A 128 7.74 3.63 -14.83
CA PRO A 128 8.96 3.55 -15.62
C PRO A 128 10.21 3.22 -14.80
N THR A 129 10.07 3.06 -13.49
CA THR A 129 11.15 2.73 -12.55
C THR A 129 10.87 1.37 -11.90
N GLY A 130 11.90 0.76 -11.30
CA GLY A 130 11.78 -0.51 -10.60
C GLY A 130 11.19 -0.42 -9.18
N CYS A 131 10.56 0.70 -8.80
CA CYS A 131 9.96 0.90 -7.48
C CYS A 131 8.67 1.72 -7.60
N PHE A 132 7.83 1.66 -6.57
CA PHE A 132 6.65 2.53 -6.49
C PHE A 132 6.95 3.89 -5.84
N VAL A 133 7.60 3.85 -4.68
CA VAL A 133 7.98 5.03 -3.89
C VAL A 133 9.50 5.03 -3.73
N SER A 134 10.14 6.15 -4.04
CA SER A 134 11.61 6.29 -3.97
C SER A 134 12.11 6.90 -2.67
N SER A 135 11.28 7.68 -1.98
CA SER A 135 11.65 8.34 -0.74
C SER A 135 10.46 8.56 0.18
N TRP A 136 10.75 8.50 1.47
CA TRP A 136 9.84 8.74 2.57
C TRP A 136 10.52 9.69 3.54
N ASN A 137 9.94 10.84 3.84
CA ASN A 137 10.50 11.74 4.84
C ASN A 137 9.42 12.32 5.76
N ALA A 138 9.86 12.76 6.93
CA ALA A 138 9.11 13.60 7.84
C ALA A 138 10.00 14.74 8.31
N ASN A 139 9.52 15.97 8.14
CA ASN A 139 10.27 17.18 8.40
C ASN A 139 9.57 18.03 9.48
N ASN A 140 10.35 18.50 10.45
CA ASN A 140 9.91 19.46 11.47
C ASN A 140 10.71 20.76 11.32
N SER A 141 10.07 21.76 10.73
CA SER A 141 10.69 23.08 10.47
C SER A 141 11.00 23.86 11.75
N SER A 142 10.27 23.62 12.83
CA SER A 142 10.48 24.29 14.12
C SER A 142 11.70 23.76 14.86
N LEU A 143 11.98 22.46 14.72
CA LEU A 143 13.16 21.81 15.31
C LEU A 143 14.37 21.80 14.37
N GLY A 144 14.17 22.05 13.08
CA GLY A 144 15.22 21.92 12.06
C GLY A 144 15.68 20.47 11.87
N VAL A 145 14.78 19.51 12.13
CA VAL A 145 15.06 18.07 12.06
C VAL A 145 14.25 17.44 10.93
N GLY A 146 14.88 16.55 10.16
CA GLY A 146 14.23 15.68 9.20
C GLY A 146 14.64 14.23 9.44
N ILE A 147 13.69 13.32 9.35
CA ILE A 147 13.94 11.87 9.32
C ILE A 147 13.46 11.36 7.97
N GLY A 148 14.24 10.47 7.36
CA GLY A 148 13.88 9.87 6.09
C GLY A 148 14.29 8.41 6.03
N VAL A 149 13.47 7.62 5.34
CA VAL A 149 13.79 6.26 4.95
C VAL A 149 13.87 6.28 3.43
N VAL A 150 15.07 6.04 2.92
CA VAL A 150 15.24 5.83 1.49
C VAL A 150 14.70 4.44 1.20
N ALA A 151 13.71 4.35 0.31
CA ALA A 151 13.29 3.04 -0.19
C ALA A 151 14.49 2.38 -0.89
N SER A 152 14.45 1.06 -1.08
CA SER A 152 15.46 0.38 -1.91
C SER A 152 15.65 1.16 -3.22
N PRO A 153 16.90 1.43 -3.64
CA PRO A 153 17.16 2.34 -4.74
C PRO A 153 16.38 1.89 -5.97
N CYS A 154 15.60 2.81 -6.54
CA CYS A 154 14.78 2.54 -7.71
C CYS A 154 15.70 2.26 -8.89
N MET A 155 15.94 0.97 -9.14
CA MET A 155 16.74 0.53 -10.27
C MET A 155 16.01 0.80 -11.57
N SER A 156 16.75 0.81 -12.68
CA SER A 156 16.14 0.78 -14.01
C SER A 156 15.29 -0.48 -14.14
N GLY A 157 14.03 -0.32 -14.48
CA GLY A 157 13.07 -1.41 -14.56
C GLY A 157 11.65 -0.87 -14.67
N GLN A 158 10.68 -1.75 -14.74
CA GLN A 158 9.27 -1.38 -14.62
C GLN A 158 8.72 -1.99 -13.32
N TYR A 159 7.93 -1.20 -12.61
CA TYR A 159 7.21 -1.64 -11.43
C TYR A 159 5.72 -1.67 -11.76
N GLN A 160 5.06 -2.77 -11.45
CA GLN A 160 3.63 -2.93 -11.71
C GLN A 160 2.87 -2.87 -10.40
N VAL A 161 1.92 -1.93 -10.31
CA VAL A 161 0.95 -1.84 -9.22
C VAL A 161 -0.36 -2.38 -9.74
N ARG A 162 -0.83 -3.47 -9.14
CA ARG A 162 -2.17 -4.03 -9.40
C ARG A 162 -3.12 -3.46 -8.35
N VAL A 163 -4.16 -2.75 -8.79
CA VAL A 163 -5.13 -2.13 -7.89
C VAL A 163 -6.50 -2.78 -8.09
N PRO A 164 -7.04 -3.50 -7.08
CA PRO A 164 -8.32 -4.20 -7.19
C PRO A 164 -9.48 -3.29 -7.60
N ALA A 165 -10.52 -3.86 -8.20
CA ALA A 165 -11.77 -3.16 -8.49
C ALA A 165 -12.39 -2.56 -7.22
N ASN A 166 -12.81 -1.30 -7.25
CA ASN A 166 -13.35 -0.55 -6.11
C ASN A 166 -12.49 -0.69 -4.84
N GLY A 167 -11.18 -0.88 -5.03
CA GLY A 167 -10.28 -1.33 -4.00
C GLY A 167 -9.13 -0.37 -3.75
N ARG A 168 -8.30 -0.75 -2.77
CA ARG A 168 -7.10 0.00 -2.38
C ARG A 168 -5.89 -0.90 -2.41
N THR A 169 -4.76 -0.34 -2.80
CA THR A 169 -3.43 -0.93 -2.60
C THR A 169 -2.54 0.10 -1.91
N GLU A 170 -1.61 -0.36 -1.08
CA GLU A 170 -0.75 0.54 -0.33
C GLU A 170 0.68 0.01 -0.22
N THR A 171 1.60 0.94 0.00
CA THR A 171 2.98 0.66 0.41
C THR A 171 3.28 1.49 1.64
N THR A 172 4.08 0.95 2.55
CA THR A 172 4.33 1.58 3.85
C THR A 172 5.81 1.69 4.18
N ALA A 173 6.15 2.67 5.04
CA ALA A 173 7.47 2.83 5.60
C ALA A 173 7.40 3.21 7.08
N GLN A 174 8.19 2.51 7.90
CA GLN A 174 8.30 2.75 9.33
C GLN A 174 9.31 3.88 9.60
N LEU A 175 8.85 5.00 10.16
CA LEU A 175 9.73 6.07 10.65
C LEU A 175 10.11 5.88 12.12
N GLY A 176 9.32 5.10 12.86
CA GLY A 176 9.51 4.89 14.29
C GLY A 176 9.06 6.08 15.13
N ARG A 177 9.64 6.27 16.31
CA ARG A 177 9.22 7.35 17.22
C ARG A 177 9.85 8.68 16.84
N LEU A 178 9.01 9.69 16.68
CA LEU A 178 9.42 11.07 16.45
C LEU A 178 9.26 11.90 17.74
N PRO A 179 10.08 12.96 17.94
CA PRO A 179 9.85 13.92 19.01
C PRO A 179 8.49 14.64 18.88
N PRO A 180 7.87 15.06 20.01
CA PRO A 180 6.66 15.87 19.99
C PRO A 180 6.85 17.15 19.18
N GLY A 181 5.83 17.51 18.41
CA GLY A 181 5.86 18.72 17.58
C GLY A 181 5.04 18.60 16.29
N GLN A 182 5.17 19.63 15.46
CA GLN A 182 4.50 19.75 14.17
C GLN A 182 5.39 19.21 13.06
N TRP A 183 4.87 18.26 12.29
CA TRP A 183 5.61 17.58 11.22
C TRP A 183 4.87 17.69 9.89
N VAL A 184 5.62 17.56 8.80
CA VAL A 184 5.11 17.35 7.45
C VAL A 184 5.74 16.07 6.93
N ALA A 185 4.91 15.07 6.63
CA ALA A 185 5.34 13.87 5.94
C ALA A 185 5.34 14.13 4.43
N ASP A 186 6.31 13.55 3.73
CA ASP A 186 6.40 13.55 2.28
C ASP A 186 6.82 12.17 1.75
N ALA A 187 6.25 11.82 0.59
CA ALA A 187 6.60 10.61 -0.14
C ALA A 187 6.68 10.90 -1.63
N THR A 188 7.72 10.41 -2.31
CA THR A 188 7.89 10.59 -3.76
C THR A 188 7.49 9.32 -4.49
N VAL A 189 6.39 9.41 -5.25
CA VAL A 189 5.89 8.34 -6.12
C VAL A 189 6.51 8.49 -7.51
N GLU A 190 7.08 7.42 -8.05
CA GLU A 190 7.83 7.41 -9.31
C GLU A 190 6.91 7.36 -10.55
N THR A 191 5.90 8.24 -10.58
CA THR A 191 5.08 8.49 -11.77
C THR A 191 5.87 9.30 -12.80
N GLN A 192 5.28 9.58 -13.97
CA GLN A 192 5.94 10.37 -15.02
C GLN A 192 5.12 11.62 -15.34
N PRO A 193 5.51 12.82 -14.86
CA PRO A 193 6.66 13.10 -13.98
C PRO A 193 6.44 12.64 -12.53
N PRO A 194 7.52 12.46 -11.71
CA PRO A 194 7.37 12.02 -10.32
C PRO A 194 6.43 12.92 -9.51
N THR A 195 5.61 12.29 -8.69
CA THR A 195 4.59 12.98 -7.88
C THR A 195 5.00 12.97 -6.41
N VAL A 196 5.07 14.15 -5.81
CA VAL A 196 5.35 14.30 -4.37
C VAL A 196 4.02 14.45 -3.63
N LEU A 197 3.75 13.53 -2.72
CA LEU A 197 2.61 13.58 -1.82
C LEU A 197 3.07 14.16 -0.49
N GLN A 198 2.25 15.01 0.14
CA GLN A 198 2.57 15.62 1.42
C GLN A 198 1.36 15.66 2.34
N THR A 199 1.58 15.47 3.63
CA THR A 199 0.51 15.57 4.64
C THR A 199 1.06 16.05 5.99
N PRO A 200 0.44 17.06 6.63
CA PRO A 200 0.87 17.55 7.93
C PRO A 200 0.34 16.67 9.08
N PHE A 201 1.11 16.53 10.16
CA PHE A 201 0.68 15.78 11.35
C PHE A 201 1.30 16.24 12.68
N GLN A 202 0.52 15.99 13.72
CA GLN A 202 0.76 15.90 15.17
C GLN A 202 1.68 14.82 15.73
N VAL A 203 2.70 15.15 16.52
CA VAL A 203 3.24 14.17 17.51
C VAL A 203 3.09 14.72 18.92
N GLN A 204 2.52 13.93 19.83
CA GLN A 204 2.30 14.26 21.25
C GLN A 204 3.23 13.48 22.18
#